data_AF-A0A937R8I4-F1
#
_entry.id   AF-A0A937R8I4-F1
#
_cell.length_a   1.000
_cell.length_b   1.000
_cell.length_c   1.000
_cell.angle_alpha   90.00
_cell.angle_beta   90.00
_cell.angle_gamma   90.00
#
_symmetry.space_group_name_H-M   'P 1'
#
loop_
_entity.id
_entity.type
_entity.pdbx_description
1 polymer ?
#
loop_
_entity_poly.entity_id
_entity_poly.type
_entity_poly.pdbx_seq_one_letter_code
_entity_poly.pdbx_strand_id
1 'polypeptide(L)'
;RPAPAGGRPAGRPPREADEREREAEGEAAAERDALDEAATARAGQRAAQERAAAGAQSLAAAVGTGLLPAQDQPGLARGAVDPAVATGSLAEVVATAAADAAAAAAAVREALAEVSRLDRERTGAADAAHRAERAADAARGRAAALAEQLTAADDAAAAITADGRIAALLGLAAGPPPARDGARLAGHDPAWDDFPVRRASPLPDGAGAVGLDGVTEDALAALRAAVAAGEERRLALTVAADEDRRVLAALDADELRPARPEVVTVRAALAEAGIPAEPGWSYLARAVPAGAREAALRRRPDLADGVVLTGADVPLGRARDVLLAARLLPDAAVTVGTPAAFAGPAEADVFVVPPNPALYDTEAAAADRRAIEARARDRSLLTARLGESIETDRALAAALAGWRRAHPPGRAGALAAELAAARAAADAAAGASAAATAQARAAQAAADTALTAVEPLRAAEHA
;
A
#
# COMPACT_ATOMS: atom_id res chain seq x y z
N ARG A 1 52.14 16.32 -13.19
CA ARG A 1 52.45 15.32 -14.25
C ARG A 1 52.41 13.94 -13.59
N PRO A 2 51.62 12.94 -14.04
CA PRO A 2 50.48 12.94 -14.96
C PRO A 2 49.16 12.44 -14.32
N ALA A 3 48.08 12.50 -15.10
CA ALA A 3 46.68 12.20 -14.76
C ALA A 3 46.32 10.70 -14.84
N PRO A 4 45.23 10.24 -14.21
CA PRO A 4 44.65 8.93 -14.49
C PRO A 4 43.90 8.95 -15.83
N ALA A 5 44.23 7.97 -16.67
CA ALA A 5 43.70 7.77 -18.00
C ALA A 5 42.21 7.39 -17.97
N GLY A 6 41.44 8.03 -18.86
CA GLY A 6 40.04 7.72 -19.10
C GLY A 6 39.84 6.33 -19.69
N GLY A 7 38.87 5.61 -19.14
CA GLY A 7 38.37 4.36 -19.71
C GLY A 7 37.68 4.61 -21.05
N ARG A 8 38.12 3.89 -22.07
CA ARG A 8 37.39 3.74 -23.34
C ARG A 8 36.14 2.89 -23.11
N PRO A 9 34.96 3.28 -23.62
CA PRO A 9 33.80 2.40 -23.61
C PRO A 9 34.01 1.22 -24.56
N ALA A 10 33.55 0.06 -24.11
CA ALA A 10 33.63 -1.22 -24.78
C ALA A 10 32.97 -1.19 -26.18
N GLY A 11 33.61 -1.91 -27.11
CA GLY A 11 33.19 -2.01 -28.50
C GLY A 11 31.77 -2.54 -28.66
N ARG A 12 31.01 -1.85 -29.51
CA ARG A 12 29.81 -2.35 -30.17
C ARG A 12 30.16 -3.66 -30.91
N PRO A 13 29.30 -4.70 -30.88
CA PRO A 13 29.67 -6.00 -31.44
C PRO A 13 29.93 -5.88 -32.96
N PRO A 14 30.99 -6.55 -33.48
CA PRO A 14 31.37 -6.48 -34.90
C PRO A 14 30.28 -6.96 -35.86
N ARG A 15 29.27 -7.70 -35.40
CA ARG A 15 28.17 -8.21 -36.23
C ARG A 15 27.24 -7.13 -36.78
N GLU A 16 26.90 -6.09 -36.00
CA GLU A 16 26.02 -5.01 -36.49
C GLU A 16 26.71 -4.10 -37.51
N ALA A 17 28.04 -4.01 -37.45
CA ALA A 17 28.84 -3.27 -38.42
C ALA A 17 28.96 -4.06 -39.73
N ASP A 18 29.26 -5.36 -39.64
CA ASP A 18 29.32 -6.27 -40.79
C ASP A 18 27.97 -6.42 -41.51
N GLU A 19 26.85 -6.41 -40.78
CA GLU A 19 25.50 -6.47 -41.37
C GLU A 19 25.17 -5.20 -42.15
N ARG A 20 25.48 -4.02 -41.61
CA ARG A 20 25.29 -2.74 -42.31
C ARG A 20 26.20 -2.59 -43.53
N GLU A 21 27.41 -3.12 -43.46
CA GLU A 21 28.35 -3.11 -44.59
C GLU A 21 27.85 -4.02 -45.71
N ARG A 22 27.30 -5.21 -45.38
CA ARG A 22 26.67 -6.10 -46.37
C ARG A 22 25.37 -5.53 -46.95
N GLU A 23 24.57 -4.83 -46.15
CA GLU A 23 23.38 -4.12 -46.64
C GLU A 23 23.77 -2.99 -47.60
N ALA A 24 24.79 -2.19 -47.26
CA ALA A 24 25.30 -1.14 -48.12
C ALA A 24 25.94 -1.68 -49.42
N GLU A 25 26.67 -2.80 -49.35
CA GLU A 25 27.21 -3.48 -50.53
C GLU A 25 26.10 -4.07 -51.42
N GLY A 26 25.03 -4.58 -50.81
CA GLY A 26 23.83 -5.08 -51.50
C GLY A 26 23.08 -3.96 -52.22
N GLU A 27 22.85 -2.82 -51.56
CA GLU A 27 22.26 -1.63 -52.17
C GLU A 27 23.10 -1.10 -53.33
N ALA A 28 24.43 -1.03 -53.16
CA ALA A 28 25.34 -0.59 -54.21
C ALA A 28 25.43 -1.59 -55.39
N ALA A 29 25.22 -2.88 -55.17
CA ALA A 29 25.11 -3.87 -56.23
C ALA A 29 23.79 -3.72 -57.00
N ALA A 30 22.67 -3.56 -56.29
CA ALA A 30 21.36 -3.33 -56.90
C ALA A 30 21.32 -2.03 -57.72
N GLU A 31 21.97 -0.96 -57.26
CA GLU A 31 22.07 0.30 -58.01
C GLU A 31 22.89 0.13 -59.30
N ARG A 32 23.97 -0.66 -59.26
CA ARG A 32 24.78 -0.98 -60.46
C ARG A 32 23.99 -1.80 -61.47
N ASP A 33 23.27 -2.83 -61.02
CA ASP A 33 22.45 -3.66 -61.90
C ASP A 33 21.33 -2.85 -62.55
N ALA A 34 20.67 -1.96 -61.80
CA ALA A 34 19.65 -1.06 -62.35
C ALA A 34 20.22 -0.06 -63.38
N LEU A 35 21.44 0.44 -63.16
CA LEU A 35 22.13 1.32 -64.10
C LEU A 35 22.53 0.59 -65.40
N ASP A 36 23.01 -0.65 -65.30
CA ASP A 36 23.37 -1.48 -66.45
C ASP A 36 22.12 -1.89 -67.27
N GLU A 37 21.02 -2.23 -66.60
CA GLU A 37 19.74 -2.52 -67.27
C GLU A 37 19.20 -1.29 -68.01
N ALA A 38 19.27 -0.11 -67.37
CA ALA A 38 18.90 1.17 -68.00
C ALA A 38 19.81 1.54 -69.18
N ALA A 39 21.11 1.25 -69.10
CA ALA A 39 22.05 1.46 -70.20
C ALA A 39 21.73 0.53 -71.38
N THR A 40 21.40 -0.73 -71.10
CA THR A 40 21.02 -1.74 -72.10
C THR A 40 19.72 -1.37 -72.80
N ALA A 41 18.71 -0.90 -72.05
CA ALA A 41 17.44 -0.42 -72.60
C ALA A 41 17.63 0.80 -73.54
N ARG A 42 18.47 1.77 -73.15
CA ARG A 42 18.80 2.94 -73.99
C ARG A 42 19.56 2.55 -75.26
N ALA A 43 20.47 1.59 -75.17
CA ALA A 43 21.17 1.05 -76.34
C ALA A 43 20.19 0.34 -77.29
N GLY A 44 19.24 -0.44 -76.75
CA GLY A 44 18.17 -1.08 -77.51
C GLY A 44 17.28 -0.08 -78.26
N GLN A 45 16.86 1.00 -77.59
CA GLN A 45 16.09 2.09 -78.22
C GLN A 45 16.86 2.79 -79.34
N ARG A 46 18.15 3.11 -79.14
CA ARG A 46 18.99 3.72 -80.18
C ARG A 46 19.13 2.81 -81.40
N ALA A 47 19.39 1.52 -81.19
CA ALA A 47 19.49 0.54 -82.27
C ALA A 47 18.16 0.33 -83.02
N ALA A 48 17.02 0.50 -82.36
CA ALA A 48 15.70 0.48 -83.00
C ALA A 48 15.47 1.75 -83.85
N GLN A 49 15.82 2.93 -83.33
CA GLN A 49 15.76 4.20 -84.06
C GLN A 49 16.66 4.22 -85.29
N GLU A 50 17.89 3.71 -85.16
CA GLU A 50 18.84 3.59 -86.27
C GLU A 50 18.33 2.64 -87.36
N ARG A 51 17.73 1.50 -86.98
CA ARG A 51 17.08 0.57 -87.93
C ARG A 51 15.86 1.19 -88.59
N ALA A 52 15.05 1.96 -87.87
CA ALA A 52 13.91 2.66 -88.44
C ALA A 52 14.36 3.77 -89.42
N ALA A 53 15.40 4.53 -89.08
CA ALA A 53 15.99 5.54 -89.96
C ALA A 53 16.62 4.91 -91.22
N ALA A 54 17.33 3.79 -91.07
CA ALA A 54 17.89 3.04 -92.18
C ALA A 54 16.80 2.40 -93.06
N GLY A 55 15.71 1.91 -92.45
CA GLY A 55 14.53 1.40 -93.14
C GLY A 55 13.80 2.49 -93.93
N ALA A 56 13.62 3.68 -93.34
CA ALA A 56 13.03 4.84 -94.01
C ALA A 56 13.90 5.34 -95.18
N GLN A 57 15.22 5.36 -95.02
CA GLN A 57 16.15 5.68 -96.11
C GLN A 57 16.12 4.63 -97.23
N SER A 58 16.01 3.35 -96.88
CA SER A 58 15.91 2.26 -97.86
C SER A 58 14.58 2.29 -98.62
N LEU A 59 13.47 2.64 -97.96
CA LEU A 59 12.16 2.86 -98.58
C LEU A 59 12.16 4.10 -99.48
N ALA A 60 12.74 5.21 -99.03
CA ALA A 60 12.90 6.42 -99.85
C ALA A 60 13.76 6.14 -101.09
N ALA A 61 14.81 5.33 -100.96
CA ALA A 61 15.63 4.90 -102.08
C ALA A 61 14.90 3.93 -103.03
N ALA A 62 14.05 3.03 -102.51
CA ALA A 62 13.25 2.09 -103.32
C ALA A 62 12.14 2.81 -104.12
N VAL A 63 11.57 3.89 -103.57
CA VAL A 63 10.60 4.75 -104.28
C VAL A 63 11.30 5.62 -105.32
N GLY A 64 12.46 6.20 -105.01
CA GLY A 64 13.24 7.00 -105.96
C GLY A 64 13.83 6.22 -107.13
N THR A 65 13.96 4.89 -107.00
CA THR A 65 14.49 3.99 -108.04
C THR A 65 13.42 3.22 -108.80
N GLY A 66 12.13 3.42 -108.48
CA GLY A 66 10.99 2.80 -109.17
C GLY A 66 10.84 1.29 -108.93
N LEU A 67 11.47 0.74 -107.89
CA LEU A 67 11.48 -0.70 -107.56
C LEU A 67 10.20 -1.17 -106.82
N LEU A 68 9.33 -0.23 -106.43
CA LEU A 68 7.98 -0.50 -105.90
C LEU A 68 6.94 0.08 -106.87
N PRO A 69 6.00 -0.74 -107.40
CA PRO A 69 4.95 -0.25 -108.28
C PRO A 69 3.89 0.54 -107.49
N ALA A 70 3.54 1.74 -107.95
CA ALA A 70 2.21 2.28 -107.71
C ALA A 70 1.22 1.35 -108.45
N GLN A 71 0.33 0.68 -107.72
CA GLN A 71 -0.61 -0.23 -108.36
C GLN A 71 -1.65 0.55 -109.16
N ASP A 72 -1.48 0.55 -110.47
CA ASP A 72 -2.53 0.84 -111.45
C ASP A 72 -3.10 -0.48 -112.01
N GLN A 73 -4.41 -0.67 -111.89
CA GLN A 73 -5.21 -1.39 -112.88
C GLN A 73 -6.41 -0.50 -113.25
N PRO A 74 -6.68 -0.28 -114.56
CA PRO A 74 -7.56 0.80 -115.02
C PRO A 74 -8.98 0.32 -115.33
N GLY A 75 -9.99 1.11 -114.95
CA GLY A 75 -11.36 0.88 -115.41
C GLY A 75 -12.45 1.62 -114.64
N LEU A 76 -12.63 2.90 -115.00
CA LEU A 76 -13.83 3.75 -114.79
C LEU A 76 -14.00 4.49 -113.43
N ALA A 77 -13.77 5.81 -113.54
CA ALA A 77 -14.44 6.95 -112.88
C ALA A 77 -13.74 7.68 -111.70
N ARG A 78 -13.19 8.85 -112.09
CA ARG A 78 -13.21 10.17 -111.40
C ARG A 78 -12.50 10.32 -110.04
N GLY A 79 -11.34 10.98 -110.09
CA GLY A 79 -10.69 11.68 -108.98
C GLY A 79 -9.17 11.57 -109.01
N ALA A 80 -8.49 12.43 -109.75
CA ALA A 80 -7.02 12.49 -109.76
C ALA A 80 -6.51 12.96 -108.40
N VAL A 81 -5.85 12.08 -107.65
CA VAL A 81 -5.10 12.44 -106.44
C VAL A 81 -3.62 12.35 -106.78
N ASP A 82 -2.90 13.44 -106.54
CA ASP A 82 -1.49 13.63 -106.84
C ASP A 82 -0.60 12.70 -105.96
N PRO A 83 0.36 11.93 -106.51
CA PRO A 83 1.23 11.04 -105.72
C PRO A 83 2.11 11.77 -104.69
N ALA A 84 2.35 13.07 -104.85
CA ALA A 84 2.98 13.92 -103.82
C ALA A 84 2.04 14.18 -102.62
N VAL A 85 0.72 14.21 -102.85
CA VAL A 85 -0.31 14.34 -101.80
C VAL A 85 -0.48 13.02 -101.05
N ALA A 86 -0.34 11.86 -101.70
CA ALA A 86 -0.40 10.54 -101.06
C ALA A 86 0.82 10.23 -100.18
N THR A 87 2.03 10.63 -100.62
CA THR A 87 3.27 10.49 -99.82
C THR A 87 3.35 11.51 -98.67
N GLY A 88 2.85 12.74 -98.89
CA GLY A 88 2.66 13.72 -97.81
C GLY A 88 1.66 13.25 -96.75
N SER A 89 0.53 12.68 -97.18
CA SER A 89 -0.49 12.09 -96.31
C SER A 89 0.04 10.93 -95.46
N LEU A 90 0.86 10.03 -96.02
CA LEU A 90 1.43 8.92 -95.28
C LEU A 90 2.53 9.36 -94.30
N ALA A 91 3.35 10.36 -94.67
CA ALA A 91 4.32 10.97 -93.77
C ALA A 91 3.65 11.72 -92.60
N GLU A 92 2.51 12.37 -92.84
CA GLU A 92 1.70 13.04 -91.81
C GLU A 92 1.06 12.03 -90.85
N VAL A 93 0.55 10.90 -91.36
CA VAL A 93 0.04 9.78 -90.54
C VAL A 93 1.15 9.18 -89.66
N VAL A 94 2.35 8.96 -90.22
CA VAL A 94 3.49 8.44 -89.45
C VAL A 94 3.99 9.46 -88.42
N ALA A 95 4.02 10.76 -88.74
CA ALA A 95 4.39 11.81 -87.80
C ALA A 95 3.38 11.95 -86.66
N THR A 96 2.08 11.81 -86.96
CA THR A 96 1.00 11.81 -85.96
C THR A 96 1.11 10.59 -85.06
N ALA A 97 1.28 9.39 -85.61
CA ALA A 97 1.48 8.17 -84.83
C ALA A 97 2.74 8.22 -83.95
N ALA A 98 3.83 8.84 -84.44
CA ALA A 98 5.04 9.05 -83.65
C ALA A 98 4.83 10.07 -82.52
N ALA A 99 4.06 11.13 -82.76
CA ALA A 99 3.68 12.10 -81.73
C ALA A 99 2.76 11.48 -80.67
N ASP A 100 1.79 10.65 -81.09
CA ASP A 100 0.87 9.92 -80.21
C ASP A 100 1.64 8.89 -79.35
N ALA A 101 2.58 8.14 -79.93
CA ALA A 101 3.44 7.23 -79.19
C ALA A 101 4.35 7.98 -78.19
N ALA A 102 4.89 9.13 -78.57
CA ALA A 102 5.69 9.96 -77.67
C ALA A 102 4.85 10.52 -76.50
N ALA A 103 3.59 10.89 -76.76
CA ALA A 103 2.63 11.34 -75.76
C ALA A 103 2.21 10.20 -74.81
N ALA A 104 1.93 9.00 -75.33
CA ALA A 104 1.62 7.82 -74.53
C ALA A 104 2.80 7.44 -73.60
N ALA A 105 4.02 7.43 -74.14
CA ALA A 105 5.22 7.17 -73.36
C ALA A 105 5.49 8.25 -72.29
N ALA A 106 5.14 9.52 -72.56
CA ALA A 106 5.22 10.59 -71.57
C ALA A 106 4.19 10.40 -70.44
N ALA A 107 2.96 10.04 -70.76
CA ALA A 107 1.91 9.75 -69.80
C ALA A 107 2.26 8.57 -68.89
N VAL A 108 2.85 7.49 -69.44
CA VAL A 108 3.34 6.36 -68.64
C VAL A 108 4.47 6.77 -67.71
N ARG A 109 5.44 7.58 -68.16
CA ARG A 109 6.52 8.08 -67.30
C ARG A 109 6.00 8.96 -66.15
N GLU A 110 5.06 9.85 -66.43
CA GLU A 110 4.43 10.69 -65.41
C GLU A 110 3.67 9.86 -64.37
N ALA A 111 2.89 8.87 -64.83
CA ALA A 111 2.17 7.95 -63.94
C ALA A 111 3.11 7.12 -63.06
N LEU A 112 4.23 6.63 -63.61
CA LEU A 112 5.25 5.89 -62.83
C LEU A 112 5.99 6.79 -61.82
N ALA A 113 6.23 8.06 -62.16
CA ALA A 113 6.81 9.03 -61.23
C ALA A 113 5.85 9.30 -60.06
N GLU A 114 4.55 9.38 -60.34
CA GLU A 114 3.50 9.53 -59.33
C GLU A 114 3.38 8.30 -58.42
N VAL A 115 3.41 7.08 -58.98
CA VAL A 115 3.48 5.84 -58.19
C VAL A 115 4.69 5.83 -57.27
N SER A 116 5.86 6.23 -57.77
CA SER A 116 7.10 6.30 -56.97
C SER A 116 7.01 7.35 -55.85
N ARG A 117 6.31 8.47 -56.07
CA ARG A 117 6.02 9.48 -55.03
C ARG A 117 5.12 8.89 -53.95
N LEU A 118 4.00 8.27 -54.34
CA LEU A 118 3.03 7.68 -53.43
C LEU A 118 3.60 6.49 -52.64
N ASP A 119 4.49 5.70 -53.23
CA ASP A 119 5.18 4.61 -52.51
C ASP A 119 6.14 5.13 -51.41
N ARG A 120 6.83 6.26 -51.66
CA ARG A 120 7.60 6.96 -50.62
C ARG A 120 6.72 7.55 -49.51
N GLU A 121 5.55 8.07 -49.87
CA GLU A 121 4.59 8.56 -48.87
C GLU A 121 4.01 7.41 -48.03
N ARG A 122 3.71 6.27 -48.67
CA ARG A 122 3.24 5.04 -48.03
C ARG A 122 4.28 4.47 -47.06
N THR A 123 5.53 4.34 -47.48
CA THR A 123 6.62 3.87 -46.60
C THR A 123 6.85 4.84 -45.44
N GLY A 124 6.91 6.15 -45.70
CA GLY A 124 7.01 7.17 -44.65
C GLY A 124 5.84 7.15 -43.65
N ALA A 125 4.62 6.91 -44.13
CA ALA A 125 3.43 6.77 -43.28
C ALA A 125 3.43 5.47 -42.47
N ALA A 126 3.87 4.35 -43.05
CA ALA A 126 4.04 3.08 -42.34
C ALA A 126 5.08 3.19 -41.22
N ASP A 127 6.23 3.82 -41.50
CA ASP A 127 7.25 4.06 -40.48
C ASP A 127 6.75 4.99 -39.37
N ALA A 128 5.96 6.01 -39.71
CA ALA A 128 5.33 6.88 -38.74
C ALA A 128 4.32 6.12 -37.85
N ALA A 129 3.51 5.22 -38.44
CA ALA A 129 2.60 4.36 -37.71
C ALA A 129 3.35 3.45 -36.72
N HIS A 130 4.41 2.77 -37.17
CA HIS A 130 5.23 1.93 -36.30
C HIS A 130 5.92 2.71 -35.17
N ARG A 131 6.40 3.94 -35.43
CA ARG A 131 6.94 4.81 -34.37
C ARG A 131 5.87 5.20 -33.35
N ALA A 132 4.66 5.53 -33.81
CA ALA A 132 3.55 5.91 -32.94
C ALA A 132 3.05 4.72 -32.10
N GLU A 133 3.02 3.52 -32.68
CA GLU A 133 2.71 2.26 -31.97
C GLU A 133 3.69 1.99 -30.83
N ARG A 134 5.01 2.03 -31.10
CA ARG A 134 6.03 1.88 -30.06
C ARG A 134 5.92 2.92 -28.96
N ALA A 135 5.59 4.17 -29.30
CA ALA A 135 5.37 5.23 -28.33
C ALA A 135 4.13 4.95 -27.45
N ALA A 136 3.04 4.44 -28.04
CA ALA A 136 1.85 4.05 -27.31
C ALA A 136 2.14 2.89 -26.34
N ASP A 137 2.88 1.87 -26.78
CA ASP A 137 3.26 0.73 -25.94
C ASP A 137 4.18 1.14 -24.79
N ALA A 138 5.15 2.02 -25.05
CA ALA A 138 6.01 2.57 -24.00
C ALA A 138 5.20 3.37 -22.96
N ALA A 139 4.24 4.19 -23.41
CA ALA A 139 3.37 4.96 -22.52
C ALA A 139 2.47 4.04 -21.67
N ARG A 140 1.88 3.00 -22.27
CA ARG A 140 1.10 1.98 -21.55
C ARG A 140 1.96 1.24 -20.53
N GLY A 141 3.17 0.82 -20.91
CA GLY A 141 4.10 0.14 -20.00
C GLY A 141 4.46 1.01 -18.79
N ARG A 142 4.69 2.32 -19.00
CA ARG A 142 4.95 3.26 -17.90
C ARG A 142 3.74 3.40 -16.97
N ALA A 143 2.52 3.52 -17.53
CA ALA A 143 1.30 3.60 -16.74
C ALA A 143 1.06 2.32 -15.92
N ALA A 144 1.33 1.14 -16.50
CA ALA A 144 1.21 -0.14 -15.82
C ALA A 144 2.19 -0.27 -14.64
N ALA A 145 3.47 0.10 -14.84
CA ALA A 145 4.47 0.06 -13.78
C ALA A 145 4.13 1.01 -12.61
N LEU A 146 3.62 2.21 -12.89
CA LEU A 146 3.17 3.14 -11.85
C LEU A 146 1.92 2.63 -11.13
N ALA A 147 1.01 1.96 -11.84
CA ALA A 147 -0.17 1.35 -11.23
C ALA A 147 0.22 0.23 -10.25
N GLU A 148 1.16 -0.63 -10.64
CA GLU A 148 1.68 -1.69 -9.76
C GLU A 148 2.33 -1.13 -8.49
N GLN A 149 3.11 -0.05 -8.61
CA GLN A 149 3.70 0.62 -7.45
C GLN A 149 2.64 1.20 -6.51
N LEU A 150 1.58 1.80 -7.05
CA LEU A 150 0.50 2.37 -6.23
C LEU A 150 -0.30 1.27 -5.55
N THR A 151 -0.64 0.19 -6.26
CA THR A 151 -1.30 -0.98 -5.67
C THR A 151 -0.48 -1.59 -4.54
N ALA A 152 0.84 -1.75 -4.71
CA ALA A 152 1.70 -2.27 -3.65
C ALA A 152 1.73 -1.34 -2.41
N ALA A 153 1.68 -0.02 -2.62
CA ALA A 153 1.59 0.94 -1.52
C ALA A 153 0.22 0.87 -0.82
N ASP A 154 -0.86 0.71 -1.59
CA ASP A 154 -2.23 0.56 -1.08
C ASP A 154 -2.38 -0.75 -0.28
N ASP A 155 -1.84 -1.87 -0.77
CA ASP A 155 -1.85 -3.16 -0.08
C ASP A 155 -1.09 -3.08 1.26
N ALA A 156 0.08 -2.42 1.27
CA ALA A 156 0.83 -2.19 2.50
C ALA A 156 0.06 -1.31 3.50
N ALA A 157 -0.65 -0.29 3.01
CA ALA A 157 -1.49 0.56 3.83
C ALA A 157 -2.72 -0.20 4.38
N ALA A 158 -3.33 -1.07 3.56
CA ALA A 158 -4.45 -1.91 3.95
C ALA A 158 -4.05 -2.91 5.04
N ALA A 159 -2.87 -3.52 4.93
CA ALA A 159 -2.36 -4.45 5.94
C ALA A 159 -2.19 -3.78 7.32
N ILE A 160 -1.72 -2.52 7.34
CA ILE A 160 -1.56 -1.74 8.58
C ILE A 160 -2.91 -1.31 9.16
N THR A 161 -3.89 -0.99 8.31
CA THR A 161 -5.19 -0.46 8.74
C THR A 161 -6.27 -1.53 8.95
N ALA A 162 -5.98 -2.80 8.64
CA ALA A 162 -6.95 -3.91 8.65
C ALA A 162 -7.67 -4.13 9.99
N ASP A 163 -6.99 -3.91 11.12
CA ASP A 163 -7.58 -4.09 12.46
C ASP A 163 -8.52 -2.93 12.85
N GLY A 164 -8.53 -1.82 12.09
CA GLY A 164 -9.35 -0.66 12.39
C GLY A 164 -8.92 0.10 13.66
N ARG A 165 -7.88 -0.36 14.37
CA ARG A 165 -7.32 0.27 15.58
C ARG A 165 -6.91 1.72 15.34
N ILE A 166 -6.26 2.02 14.22
CA ILE A 166 -5.88 3.40 13.83
C ILE A 166 -7.13 4.28 13.67
N ALA A 167 -8.15 3.79 12.96
CA ALA A 167 -9.39 4.52 12.77
C ALA A 167 -10.13 4.76 14.09
N ALA A 168 -10.11 3.79 15.00
CA ALA A 168 -10.68 3.94 16.34
C ALA A 168 -9.95 5.01 17.17
N LEU A 169 -8.61 4.98 17.18
CA LEU A 169 -7.79 5.97 17.91
C LEU A 169 -7.94 7.39 17.38
N LEU A 170 -8.18 7.54 16.07
CA LEU A 170 -8.41 8.84 15.44
C LEU A 170 -9.87 9.30 15.48
N GLY A 171 -10.79 8.52 16.07
CA GLY A 171 -12.22 8.86 16.11
C GLY A 171 -12.91 8.83 14.75
N LEU A 172 -12.34 8.12 13.78
CA LEU A 172 -12.85 8.02 12.40
C LEU A 172 -13.87 6.88 12.20
N ALA A 173 -14.06 6.03 13.22
CA ALA A 173 -15.02 4.93 13.18
C ALA A 173 -16.46 5.47 13.26
N ALA A 174 -17.25 5.27 12.19
CA ALA A 174 -18.65 5.68 12.15
C ALA A 174 -19.53 4.81 13.09
N GLY A 175 -20.12 5.45 14.10
CA GLY A 175 -21.36 5.00 14.75
C GLY A 175 -21.32 4.98 16.28
N PRO A 176 -22.42 5.34 16.98
CA PRO A 176 -22.52 5.20 18.44
C PRO A 176 -22.44 3.72 18.86
N PRO A 177 -21.95 3.40 20.07
CA PRO A 177 -21.74 2.01 20.51
C PRO A 177 -23.07 1.23 20.54
N PRO A 178 -23.09 -0.09 20.23
CA PRO A 178 -24.26 -0.89 20.52
C PRO A 178 -24.23 -1.17 22.01
N ALA A 179 -25.17 -0.60 22.76
CA ALA A 179 -25.42 -1.05 24.12
C ALA A 179 -25.65 -2.56 24.07
N ARG A 180 -24.76 -3.32 24.71
CA ARG A 180 -25.00 -4.73 25.00
C ARG A 180 -25.12 -4.88 26.49
N ASP A 181 -26.21 -5.55 26.87
CA ASP A 181 -26.59 -5.91 28.22
C ASP A 181 -25.43 -6.60 28.95
N GLY A 182 -24.69 -5.80 29.72
CA GLY A 182 -23.81 -6.29 30.77
C GLY A 182 -24.64 -6.46 32.03
N ALA A 183 -24.93 -7.71 32.40
CA ALA A 183 -25.42 -8.04 33.72
C ALA A 183 -24.51 -7.35 34.76
N ARG A 184 -25.12 -6.45 35.55
CA ARG A 184 -24.47 -5.65 36.58
C ARG A 184 -23.80 -6.56 37.60
N LEU A 185 -22.48 -6.65 37.55
CA LEU A 185 -21.67 -7.05 38.70
C LEU A 185 -21.63 -5.84 39.65
N ALA A 186 -22.23 -6.00 40.82
CA ALA A 186 -22.23 -4.98 41.86
C ALA A 186 -20.80 -4.74 42.35
N GLY A 187 -20.29 -3.51 42.19
CA GLY A 187 -18.95 -3.09 42.59
C GLY A 187 -18.05 -2.61 41.43
N HIS A 188 -18.60 -2.31 40.25
CA HIS A 188 -17.84 -1.80 39.11
C HIS A 188 -17.68 -0.27 39.19
N ASP A 189 -16.43 0.21 39.14
CA ASP A 189 -16.13 1.62 38.94
C ASP A 189 -16.52 1.99 37.49
N PRO A 190 -17.55 2.84 37.26
CA PRO A 190 -18.10 3.07 35.91
C PRO A 190 -17.18 3.86 34.99
N ALA A 191 -16.03 4.32 35.48
CA ALA A 191 -15.24 5.34 34.80
C ALA A 191 -14.41 4.83 33.60
N TRP A 192 -14.31 3.51 33.34
CA TRP A 192 -13.31 3.01 32.38
C TRP A 192 -13.70 1.80 31.52
N ASP A 193 -14.99 1.46 31.43
CA ASP A 193 -15.47 0.37 30.57
C ASP A 193 -15.41 0.66 29.05
N ASP A 194 -14.75 1.74 28.65
CA ASP A 194 -14.68 2.18 27.26
C ASP A 194 -13.39 1.71 26.55
N PHE A 195 -13.14 0.40 26.58
CA PHE A 195 -12.30 -0.22 25.55
C PHE A 195 -13.19 -1.02 24.60
N PRO A 196 -13.81 -0.37 23.61
CA PRO A 196 -14.56 -1.07 22.59
C PRO A 196 -13.57 -1.88 21.74
N VAL A 197 -13.59 -3.20 21.86
CA VAL A 197 -13.17 -4.08 20.76
C VAL A 197 -14.29 -4.06 19.72
N ARG A 198 -14.42 -2.93 19.03
CA ARG A 198 -15.21 -2.82 17.81
C ARG A 198 -14.27 -3.05 16.64
N ARG A 199 -14.60 -4.00 15.78
CA ARG A 199 -14.14 -3.97 14.39
C ARG A 199 -14.69 -2.70 13.76
N ALA A 200 -13.87 -1.65 13.73
CA ALA A 200 -14.16 -0.46 12.96
C ALA A 200 -14.04 -0.81 11.47
N SER A 201 -14.84 -0.16 10.63
CA SER A 201 -14.60 -0.18 9.19
C SER A 201 -13.18 0.33 8.89
N PRO A 202 -12.61 -0.06 7.74
CA PRO A 202 -11.46 0.64 7.17
C PRO A 202 -11.70 2.16 7.20
N LEU A 203 -10.63 2.96 7.13
CA LEU A 203 -10.79 4.41 6.92
C LEU A 203 -11.86 4.67 5.81
N PRO A 204 -12.67 5.72 5.93
CA PRO A 204 -13.69 6.04 4.92
C PRO A 204 -13.07 6.11 3.51
N ASP A 205 -13.88 5.76 2.49
CA ASP A 205 -13.47 5.63 1.08
C ASP A 205 -12.46 6.73 0.67
N GLY A 206 -11.21 6.30 0.44
CA GLY A 206 -10.00 7.15 0.48
C GLY A 206 -8.82 6.49 1.22
N ALA A 207 -9.05 5.36 1.87
CA ALA A 207 -8.11 4.57 2.69
C ALA A 207 -6.97 3.83 1.95
N GLY A 208 -6.56 4.31 0.79
CA GLY A 208 -5.31 3.85 0.17
C GLY A 208 -4.08 4.41 0.88
N ALA A 209 -2.91 4.21 0.28
CA ALA A 209 -1.64 4.81 0.69
C ALA A 209 -1.75 6.34 0.89
N VAL A 210 -2.56 7.02 0.07
CA VAL A 210 -2.79 8.48 0.18
C VAL A 210 -3.55 8.85 1.46
N GLY A 211 -4.58 8.08 1.82
CA GLY A 211 -5.34 8.30 3.06
C GLY A 211 -4.47 8.04 4.29
N LEU A 212 -3.71 6.95 4.29
CA LEU A 212 -2.75 6.65 5.36
C LEU A 212 -1.66 7.73 5.44
N ASP A 213 -1.17 8.24 4.31
CA ASP A 213 -0.16 9.30 4.25
C ASP A 213 -0.61 10.53 5.06
N GLY A 214 -1.86 10.96 4.86
CA GLY A 214 -2.42 12.14 5.52
C GLY A 214 -2.59 12.02 7.04
N VAL A 215 -2.78 10.81 7.57
CA VAL A 215 -3.08 10.60 9.00
C VAL A 215 -1.94 9.96 9.79
N THR A 216 -0.81 9.63 9.16
CA THR A 216 0.23 8.82 9.82
C THR A 216 0.82 9.50 11.05
N GLU A 217 1.10 10.80 11.01
CA GLU A 217 1.72 11.48 12.15
C GLU A 217 0.76 11.53 13.34
N ASP A 218 -0.51 11.83 13.09
CA ASP A 218 -1.57 11.80 14.10
C ASP A 218 -1.78 10.37 14.64
N ALA A 219 -1.76 9.36 13.77
CA ALA A 219 -1.86 7.96 14.17
C ALA A 219 -0.66 7.51 15.02
N LEU A 220 0.56 7.91 14.66
CA LEU A 220 1.76 7.65 15.46
C LEU A 220 1.68 8.33 16.83
N ALA A 221 1.20 9.58 16.88
CA ALA A 221 0.99 10.29 18.14
C ALA A 221 -0.07 9.60 19.01
N ALA A 222 -1.21 9.22 18.42
CA ALA A 222 -2.30 8.53 19.10
C ALA A 222 -1.88 7.15 19.64
N LEU A 223 -1.11 6.37 18.87
CA LEU A 223 -0.56 5.09 19.32
C LEU A 223 0.41 5.25 20.48
N ARG A 224 1.31 6.24 20.43
CA ARG A 224 2.22 6.54 21.55
C ARG A 224 1.45 6.95 22.81
N ALA A 225 0.40 7.75 22.66
CA ALA A 225 -0.46 8.15 23.77
C ALA A 225 -1.22 6.94 24.36
N ALA A 226 -1.76 6.06 23.51
CA ALA A 226 -2.43 4.84 23.93
C ALA A 226 -1.50 3.89 24.70
N VAL A 227 -0.27 3.69 24.21
CA VAL A 227 0.77 2.90 24.89
C VAL A 227 1.10 3.50 26.26
N ALA A 228 1.34 4.82 26.33
CA ALA A 228 1.65 5.49 27.59
C ALA A 228 0.51 5.36 28.62
N ALA A 229 -0.74 5.59 28.19
CA ALA A 229 -1.92 5.43 29.04
C ALA A 229 -2.11 3.98 29.51
N GLY A 230 -1.87 3.00 28.63
CA GLY A 230 -1.90 1.58 28.97
C GLY A 230 -0.84 1.20 30.00
N GLU A 231 0.39 1.70 29.85
CA GLU A 231 1.49 1.47 30.80
C GLU A 231 1.23 2.07 32.17
N GLU A 232 0.76 3.31 32.21
CA GLU A 232 0.36 3.98 33.45
C GLU A 232 -0.74 3.20 34.16
N ARG A 233 -1.76 2.75 33.41
CA ARG A 233 -2.83 1.91 33.98
C ARG A 233 -2.29 0.59 34.51
N ARG A 234 -1.39 -0.08 33.77
CA ARG A 234 -0.76 -1.34 34.20
C ARG A 234 0.05 -1.15 35.48
N LEU A 235 0.75 -0.03 35.62
CA LEU A 235 1.46 0.31 36.85
C LEU A 235 0.48 0.50 38.02
N ALA A 236 -0.60 1.26 37.83
CA ALA A 236 -1.63 1.46 38.85
C ALA A 236 -2.27 0.13 39.30
N LEU A 237 -2.55 -0.79 38.36
CA LEU A 237 -3.05 -2.12 38.69
C LEU A 237 -2.03 -2.98 39.45
N THR A 238 -0.73 -2.83 39.14
CA THR A 238 0.34 -3.55 39.85
C THR A 238 0.43 -3.09 41.31
N VAL A 239 0.34 -1.78 41.56
CA VAL A 239 0.30 -1.21 42.92
C VAL A 239 -0.91 -1.73 43.68
N ALA A 240 -2.10 -1.70 43.07
CA ALA A 240 -3.31 -2.23 43.71
C ALA A 240 -3.24 -3.76 43.96
N ALA A 241 -2.58 -4.51 43.08
CA ALA A 241 -2.33 -5.95 43.28
C ALA A 241 -1.35 -6.22 44.42
N ASP A 242 -0.36 -5.34 44.64
CA ASP A 242 0.55 -5.45 45.78
C ASP A 242 -0.18 -5.25 47.10
N GLU A 243 -1.08 -4.27 47.16
CA GLU A 243 -1.91 -4.03 48.34
C GLU A 243 -2.80 -5.23 48.66
N ASP A 244 -3.51 -5.78 47.66
CA ASP A 244 -4.33 -6.98 47.87
C ASP A 244 -3.49 -8.19 48.30
N ARG A 245 -2.28 -8.38 47.75
CA ARG A 245 -1.36 -9.45 48.18
C ARG A 245 -0.93 -9.30 49.63
N ARG A 246 -0.68 -8.06 50.10
CA ARG A 246 -0.36 -7.79 51.51
C ARG A 246 -1.54 -8.15 52.41
N VAL A 247 -2.76 -7.79 52.03
CA VAL A 247 -3.96 -8.13 52.79
C VAL A 247 -4.21 -9.64 52.81
N LEU A 248 -4.02 -10.35 51.69
CA LEU A 248 -4.17 -11.81 51.63
C LEU A 248 -3.12 -12.53 52.49
N ALA A 249 -1.84 -12.14 52.40
CA ALA A 249 -0.78 -12.71 53.22
C ALA A 249 -1.04 -12.50 54.73
N ALA A 250 -1.60 -11.34 55.08
CA ALA A 250 -2.05 -11.04 56.42
C ALA A 250 -3.22 -11.93 56.89
N LEU A 251 -4.18 -12.25 56.01
CA LEU A 251 -5.33 -13.12 56.30
C LEU A 251 -4.96 -14.61 56.39
N ASP A 252 -3.93 -15.06 55.67
CA ASP A 252 -3.48 -16.46 55.69
C ASP A 252 -2.73 -16.83 56.99
N ALA A 253 -2.15 -15.85 57.70
CA ALA A 253 -1.35 -16.10 58.89
C ALA A 253 -2.17 -16.33 60.17
N ASP A 254 -3.36 -15.73 60.31
CA ASP A 254 -4.12 -15.70 61.59
C ASP A 254 -5.62 -15.95 61.43
N GLU A 255 -6.08 -16.33 60.22
CA GLU A 255 -7.50 -16.50 59.81
C GLU A 255 -8.42 -15.28 59.98
N LEU A 256 -7.93 -14.24 60.65
CA LEU A 256 -8.51 -12.92 60.86
C LEU A 256 -7.54 -11.86 60.32
N ARG A 257 -8.03 -10.63 60.14
CA ARG A 257 -7.13 -9.51 59.84
C ARG A 257 -6.15 -9.30 61.01
N PRO A 258 -4.86 -9.03 60.73
CA PRO A 258 -3.84 -8.89 61.76
C PRO A 258 -4.14 -7.69 62.65
N ALA A 259 -3.87 -7.86 63.95
CA ALA A 259 -3.88 -6.76 64.89
C ALA A 259 -2.83 -5.71 64.52
N ARG A 260 -2.97 -4.51 65.08
CA ARG A 260 -2.04 -3.41 64.84
C ARG A 260 -0.59 -3.80 65.18
N PRO A 261 0.41 -3.27 64.45
CA PRO A 261 1.82 -3.61 64.66
C PRO A 261 2.29 -3.43 66.11
N GLU A 262 1.76 -2.42 66.80
CA GLU A 262 2.08 -2.12 68.19
C GLU A 262 1.57 -3.21 69.13
N VAL A 263 0.36 -3.75 68.87
CA VAL A 263 -0.24 -4.86 69.63
C VAL A 263 0.58 -6.14 69.46
N VAL A 264 1.05 -6.40 68.23
CA VAL A 264 1.94 -7.55 67.93
C VAL A 264 3.26 -7.43 68.69
N THR A 265 3.84 -6.24 68.74
CA THR A 265 5.11 -5.96 69.44
C THR A 265 4.98 -6.14 70.95
N VAL A 266 3.91 -5.60 71.55
CA VAL A 266 3.59 -5.75 72.98
C VAL A 266 3.36 -7.22 73.32
N ARG A 267 2.63 -7.96 72.47
CA ARG A 267 2.43 -9.41 72.65
C ARG A 267 3.74 -10.18 72.60
N ALA A 268 4.64 -9.86 71.66
CA ALA A 268 5.93 -10.53 71.54
C ALA A 268 6.79 -10.33 72.81
N ALA A 269 6.85 -9.10 73.34
CA ALA A 269 7.57 -8.81 74.58
C ALA A 269 6.99 -9.55 75.80
N LEU A 270 5.65 -9.67 75.89
CA LEU A 270 5.01 -10.44 76.95
C LEU A 270 5.26 -11.95 76.80
N ALA A 271 5.21 -12.46 75.58
CA ALA A 271 5.48 -13.87 75.29
C ALA A 271 6.93 -14.27 75.64
N GLU A 272 7.91 -13.40 75.36
CA GLU A 272 9.31 -13.61 75.75
C GLU A 272 9.49 -13.68 77.28
N ALA A 273 8.67 -12.95 78.03
CA ALA A 273 8.62 -12.99 79.49
C ALA A 273 7.76 -14.15 80.05
N GLY A 274 7.25 -15.04 79.20
CA GLY A 274 6.40 -16.17 79.59
C GLY A 274 4.99 -15.77 80.04
N ILE A 275 4.53 -14.57 79.69
CA ILE A 275 3.19 -14.08 80.02
C ILE A 275 2.26 -14.43 78.86
N PRO A 276 1.27 -15.33 79.05
CA PRO A 276 0.32 -15.68 78.00
C PRO A 276 -0.59 -14.48 77.72
N ALA A 277 -0.53 -13.99 76.49
CA ALA A 277 -1.26 -12.82 76.02
C ALA A 277 -1.69 -13.04 74.57
N GLU A 278 -2.88 -12.54 74.22
CA GLU A 278 -3.38 -12.55 72.86
C GLU A 278 -3.95 -11.18 72.48
N PRO A 279 -4.04 -10.86 71.18
CA PRO A 279 -4.70 -9.65 70.72
C PRO A 279 -6.17 -9.61 71.14
N GLY A 280 -6.70 -8.43 71.49
CA GLY A 280 -8.08 -8.26 71.94
C GLY A 280 -9.11 -8.76 70.93
N TRP A 281 -8.88 -8.52 69.64
CA TRP A 281 -9.69 -9.03 68.54
C TRP A 281 -9.75 -10.58 68.50
N SER A 282 -8.61 -11.25 68.67
CA SER A 282 -8.52 -12.71 68.74
C SER A 282 -9.21 -13.26 69.99
N TYR A 283 -9.06 -12.59 71.14
CA TYR A 283 -9.79 -12.94 72.38
C TYR A 283 -11.31 -12.84 72.17
N LEU A 284 -11.79 -11.74 71.58
CA LEU A 284 -13.22 -11.56 71.29
C LEU A 284 -13.76 -12.65 70.36
N ALA A 285 -13.02 -13.01 69.32
CA ALA A 285 -13.40 -14.06 68.39
C ALA A 285 -13.46 -15.44 69.07
N ARG A 286 -12.49 -15.76 69.93
CA ARG A 286 -12.33 -17.09 70.53
C ARG A 286 -13.17 -17.32 71.78
N ALA A 287 -13.22 -16.33 72.67
CA ALA A 287 -13.75 -16.48 74.03
C ALA A 287 -15.15 -15.87 74.24
N VAL A 288 -15.59 -14.95 73.37
CA VAL A 288 -16.91 -14.29 73.49
C VAL A 288 -17.91 -14.87 72.47
N PRO A 289 -19.12 -15.29 72.88
CA PRO A 289 -20.14 -15.78 71.95
C PRO A 289 -20.53 -14.73 70.90
N ALA A 290 -20.76 -15.15 69.66
CA ALA A 290 -21.02 -14.26 68.52
C ALA A 290 -22.10 -13.19 68.80
N GLY A 291 -23.24 -13.58 69.38
CA GLY A 291 -24.33 -12.66 69.73
C GLY A 291 -24.01 -11.63 70.84
N ALA A 292 -22.90 -11.82 71.57
CA ALA A 292 -22.45 -10.94 72.64
C ALA A 292 -21.22 -10.09 72.27
N ARG A 293 -20.54 -10.38 71.15
CA ARG A 293 -19.31 -9.69 70.74
C ARG A 293 -19.52 -8.20 70.52
N GLU A 294 -20.61 -7.81 69.88
CA GLU A 294 -20.93 -6.40 69.59
C GLU A 294 -21.19 -5.60 70.88
N ALA A 295 -21.84 -6.22 71.87
CA ALA A 295 -22.04 -5.61 73.19
C ALA A 295 -20.72 -5.49 73.96
N ALA A 296 -19.84 -6.48 73.88
CA ALA A 296 -18.50 -6.43 74.48
C ALA A 296 -17.63 -5.34 73.81
N LEU A 297 -17.72 -5.18 72.49
CA LEU A 297 -17.02 -4.14 71.74
C LEU A 297 -17.50 -2.73 72.12
N ARG A 298 -18.81 -2.50 72.20
CA ARG A 298 -19.37 -1.22 72.63
C ARG A 298 -18.93 -0.81 74.04
N ARG A 299 -18.71 -1.79 74.93
CA ARG A 299 -18.26 -1.53 76.30
C ARG A 299 -16.79 -1.14 76.39
N ARG A 300 -15.91 -1.85 75.66
CA ARG A 300 -14.45 -1.69 75.75
C ARG A 300 -13.79 -1.71 74.37
N PRO A 301 -14.03 -0.68 73.54
CA PRO A 301 -13.41 -0.58 72.22
C PRO A 301 -11.88 -0.42 72.32
N ASP A 302 -11.41 0.22 73.38
CA ASP A 302 -10.00 0.40 73.74
C ASP A 302 -9.26 -0.92 73.99
N LEU A 303 -9.94 -1.93 74.56
CA LEU A 303 -9.36 -3.24 74.85
C LEU A 303 -9.48 -4.21 73.66
N ALA A 304 -10.51 -4.04 72.82
CA ALA A 304 -10.65 -4.78 71.58
C ALA A 304 -9.44 -4.55 70.64
N ASP A 305 -8.96 -3.31 70.56
CA ASP A 305 -7.74 -2.92 69.82
C ASP A 305 -6.44 -3.08 70.65
N GLY A 306 -6.51 -3.73 71.82
CA GLY A 306 -5.41 -3.88 72.78
C GLY A 306 -4.90 -5.32 72.93
N VAL A 307 -4.27 -5.60 74.07
CA VAL A 307 -3.76 -6.93 74.46
C VAL A 307 -4.53 -7.47 75.67
N VAL A 308 -4.95 -8.73 75.59
CA VAL A 308 -5.64 -9.43 76.69
C VAL A 308 -4.72 -10.48 77.28
N LEU A 309 -4.51 -10.41 78.60
CA LEU A 309 -3.73 -11.39 79.36
C LEU A 309 -4.60 -12.62 79.66
N THR A 310 -4.24 -13.78 79.13
CA THR A 310 -5.10 -14.99 79.17
C THR A 310 -4.81 -15.94 80.33
N GLY A 311 -3.72 -15.71 81.08
CA GLY A 311 -3.37 -16.51 82.25
C GLY A 311 -4.24 -16.19 83.47
N ALA A 312 -4.78 -17.22 84.13
CA ALA A 312 -5.71 -17.08 85.26
C ALA A 312 -5.11 -16.33 86.47
N ASP A 313 -3.78 -16.39 86.66
CA ASP A 313 -3.08 -15.88 87.84
C ASP A 313 -2.00 -14.83 87.51
N VAL A 314 -2.03 -14.20 86.33
CA VAL A 314 -1.04 -13.18 85.97
C VAL A 314 -1.51 -11.81 86.46
N PRO A 315 -0.85 -11.19 87.47
CA PRO A 315 -1.21 -9.85 87.89
C PRO A 315 -0.81 -8.82 86.83
N LEU A 316 -1.72 -7.89 86.54
CA LEU A 316 -1.50 -6.75 85.63
C LEU A 316 -0.20 -5.98 85.95
N GLY A 317 0.20 -5.90 87.22
CA GLY A 317 1.46 -5.29 87.65
C GLY A 317 2.70 -5.95 87.04
N ARG A 318 2.73 -7.29 86.94
CA ARG A 318 3.87 -8.02 86.34
C ARG A 318 3.99 -7.73 84.84
N ALA A 319 2.87 -7.70 84.12
CA ALA A 319 2.86 -7.34 82.70
C ALA A 319 3.33 -5.89 82.49
N ARG A 320 2.91 -4.97 83.35
CA ARG A 320 3.38 -3.58 83.33
C ARG A 320 4.90 -3.49 83.52
N ASP A 321 5.46 -4.21 84.48
CA ASP A 321 6.90 -4.18 84.76
C ASP A 321 7.72 -4.71 83.57
N VAL A 322 7.26 -5.80 82.94
CA VAL A 322 7.89 -6.36 81.72
C VAL A 322 7.85 -5.35 80.58
N LEU A 323 6.72 -4.71 80.32
CA LEU A 323 6.58 -3.76 79.23
C LEU A 323 7.39 -2.47 79.45
N LEU A 324 7.49 -2.01 80.70
CA LEU A 324 8.36 -0.89 81.07
C LEU A 324 9.85 -1.25 80.92
N ALA A 325 10.23 -2.48 81.27
CA ALA A 325 11.59 -2.98 81.09
C ALA A 325 11.96 -3.16 79.60
N ALA A 326 11.00 -3.58 78.78
CA ALA A 326 11.17 -3.73 77.33
C ALA A 326 11.35 -2.39 76.59
N ARG A 327 11.04 -1.25 77.23
CA ARG A 327 11.18 0.11 76.68
C ARG A 327 10.59 0.25 75.27
N LEU A 328 9.43 -0.37 75.06
CA LEU A 328 8.73 -0.27 73.79
C LEU A 328 8.37 1.21 73.55
N LEU A 329 8.60 1.69 72.32
CA LEU A 329 8.22 3.03 71.87
C LEU A 329 7.15 2.88 70.78
N PRO A 330 5.93 2.43 71.12
CA PRO A 330 4.86 2.33 70.15
C PRO A 330 4.40 3.72 69.71
N ASP A 331 4.07 3.87 68.43
CA ASP A 331 3.57 5.12 67.86
C ASP A 331 2.14 5.47 68.33
N ALA A 332 1.50 4.57 69.09
CA ALA A 332 0.18 4.76 69.68
C ALA A 332 0.03 4.05 71.03
N ALA A 333 -0.95 4.51 71.82
CA ALA A 333 -1.29 3.87 73.09
C ALA A 333 -1.85 2.45 72.87
N VAL A 334 -1.36 1.48 73.65
CA VAL A 334 -1.84 0.09 73.65
C VAL A 334 -2.47 -0.23 75.00
N THR A 335 -3.76 -0.54 75.01
CA THR A 335 -4.47 -0.96 76.21
C THR A 335 -4.12 -2.41 76.54
N VAL A 336 -3.77 -2.69 77.80
CA VAL A 336 -3.56 -4.06 78.29
C VAL A 336 -4.57 -4.35 79.38
N GLY A 337 -5.32 -5.45 79.24
CA GLY A 337 -6.39 -5.80 80.17
C GLY A 337 -6.52 -7.31 80.40
N THR A 338 -7.45 -7.68 81.27
CA THR A 338 -7.80 -9.07 81.57
C THR A 338 -9.20 -9.40 81.02
N PRO A 339 -9.52 -10.69 80.81
CA PRO A 339 -10.85 -11.18 80.42
C PRO A 339 -12.03 -10.53 81.15
N ALA A 340 -11.89 -10.31 82.46
CA ALA A 340 -12.93 -9.72 83.31
C ALA A 340 -13.35 -8.31 82.88
N ALA A 341 -12.48 -7.58 82.17
CA ALA A 341 -12.78 -6.23 81.69
C ALA A 341 -13.90 -6.19 80.64
N PHE A 342 -14.15 -7.28 79.90
CA PHE A 342 -15.28 -7.39 78.96
C PHE A 342 -16.63 -7.66 79.65
N ALA A 343 -16.59 -8.15 80.91
CA ALA A 343 -17.76 -8.53 81.69
C ALA A 343 -18.23 -7.45 82.69
N GLY A 344 -17.45 -6.38 82.87
CA GLY A 344 -17.77 -5.28 83.79
C GLY A 344 -18.95 -4.40 83.34
N PRO A 345 -19.45 -3.51 84.22
CA PRO A 345 -20.51 -2.57 83.89
C PRO A 345 -20.08 -1.65 82.73
N ALA A 346 -21.02 -1.33 81.83
CA ALA A 346 -20.76 -0.43 80.71
C ALA A 346 -20.52 0.98 81.25
N GLU A 347 -19.35 1.56 80.98
CA GLU A 347 -19.10 2.99 81.23
C GLU A 347 -19.08 3.76 79.92
N ALA A 348 -19.74 4.93 79.94
CA ALA A 348 -19.79 6.01 78.97
C ALA A 348 -20.68 5.88 77.71
N ASP A 349 -21.26 7.02 77.35
CA ASP A 349 -21.98 7.35 76.12
C ASP A 349 -20.98 7.41 74.95
N VAL A 350 -20.43 6.26 74.56
CA VAL A 350 -19.39 6.14 73.53
C VAL A 350 -20.01 5.65 72.22
N PHE A 351 -19.95 6.49 71.20
CA PHE A 351 -20.32 6.11 69.84
C PHE A 351 -19.16 5.38 69.17
N VAL A 352 -19.33 4.08 68.91
CA VAL A 352 -18.34 3.25 68.21
C VAL A 352 -18.80 3.03 66.78
N VAL A 353 -18.00 3.48 65.80
CA VAL A 353 -18.18 3.07 64.40
C VAL A 353 -17.77 1.61 64.29
N PRO A 354 -18.66 0.71 63.81
CA PRO A 354 -18.34 -0.71 63.72
C PRO A 354 -17.09 -0.93 62.86
N PRO A 355 -16.02 -1.54 63.41
CA PRO A 355 -14.82 -1.86 62.66
C PRO A 355 -15.10 -3.02 61.69
N ASN A 356 -14.20 -3.28 60.74
CA ASN A 356 -14.39 -4.37 59.79
C ASN A 356 -14.58 -5.70 60.55
N PRO A 357 -15.72 -6.42 60.37
CA PRO A 357 -16.00 -7.66 61.08
C PRO A 357 -14.96 -8.76 60.84
N ALA A 358 -14.19 -8.72 59.74
CA ALA A 358 -13.07 -9.61 59.48
C ALA A 358 -11.94 -9.54 60.54
N LEU A 359 -11.98 -8.58 61.47
CA LEU A 359 -11.10 -8.53 62.63
C LEU A 359 -11.49 -9.53 63.73
N TYR A 360 -12.76 -9.94 63.85
CA TYR A 360 -13.24 -10.77 64.96
C TYR A 360 -14.28 -11.85 64.57
N ASP A 361 -14.60 -11.96 63.29
CA ASP A 361 -15.52 -12.94 62.72
C ASP A 361 -14.83 -13.68 61.56
N THR A 362 -14.67 -15.00 61.72
CA THR A 362 -13.99 -15.87 60.75
C THR A 362 -14.79 -16.10 59.48
N GLU A 363 -16.14 -16.09 59.54
CA GLU A 363 -16.98 -16.16 58.34
C GLU A 363 -16.87 -14.87 57.53
N ALA A 364 -16.85 -13.72 58.22
CA ALA A 364 -16.61 -12.42 57.61
C ALA A 364 -15.21 -12.33 56.99
N ALA A 365 -14.18 -12.83 57.67
CA ALA A 365 -12.81 -12.90 57.15
C ALA A 365 -12.70 -13.81 55.90
N ALA A 366 -13.39 -14.95 55.89
CA ALA A 366 -13.45 -15.83 54.72
C ALA A 366 -14.21 -15.18 53.55
N ALA A 367 -15.27 -14.42 53.82
CA ALA A 367 -15.98 -13.65 52.79
C ALA A 367 -15.10 -12.54 52.21
N ASP A 368 -14.39 -11.78 53.06
CA ASP A 368 -13.41 -10.76 52.66
C ASP A 368 -12.30 -11.37 51.80
N ARG A 369 -11.76 -12.53 52.19
CA ARG A 369 -10.74 -13.25 51.42
C ARG A 369 -11.25 -13.60 50.01
N ARG A 370 -12.42 -14.23 49.90
CA ARG A 370 -13.04 -14.56 48.60
C ARG A 370 -13.24 -13.32 47.73
N ALA A 371 -13.65 -12.20 48.34
CA ALA A 371 -13.82 -10.94 47.65
C ALA A 371 -12.49 -10.36 47.15
N ILE A 372 -11.42 -10.40 47.95
CA ILE A 372 -10.07 -9.96 47.56
C ILE A 372 -9.52 -10.87 46.45
N GLU A 373 -9.64 -12.19 46.57
CA GLU A 373 -9.21 -13.15 45.55
C GLU A 373 -9.95 -12.98 44.22
N ALA A 374 -11.25 -12.69 44.26
CA ALA A 374 -12.02 -12.36 43.06
C ALA A 374 -11.47 -11.08 42.39
N ARG A 375 -11.31 -9.99 43.15
CA ARG A 375 -10.73 -8.74 42.64
C ARG A 375 -9.29 -8.94 42.11
N ALA A 376 -8.47 -9.75 42.78
CA ALA A 376 -7.12 -10.05 42.34
C ALA A 376 -7.10 -10.83 41.01
N ARG A 377 -8.01 -11.80 40.83
CA ARG A 377 -8.19 -12.51 39.57
C ARG A 377 -8.63 -11.58 38.45
N ASP A 378 -9.65 -10.76 38.68
CA ASP A 378 -10.15 -9.79 37.69
C ASP A 378 -9.04 -8.80 37.27
N ARG A 379 -8.26 -8.34 38.25
CA ARG A 379 -7.12 -7.45 38.00
C ARG A 379 -6.02 -8.12 37.20
N SER A 380 -5.72 -9.39 37.48
CA SER A 380 -4.75 -10.17 36.71
C SER A 380 -5.21 -10.33 35.25
N LEU A 381 -6.49 -10.60 35.01
CA LEU A 381 -7.05 -10.69 33.66
C LEU A 381 -6.99 -9.35 32.93
N LEU A 382 -7.34 -8.24 33.60
CA LEU A 382 -7.24 -6.90 33.03
C LEU A 382 -5.80 -6.52 32.70
N THR A 383 -4.85 -6.85 33.58
CA THR A 383 -3.41 -6.62 33.36
C THR A 383 -2.90 -7.38 32.14
N ALA A 384 -3.32 -8.64 31.96
CA ALA A 384 -2.96 -9.43 30.78
C ALA A 384 -3.52 -8.83 29.49
N ARG A 385 -4.81 -8.44 29.48
CA ARG A 385 -5.45 -7.77 28.32
C ARG A 385 -4.79 -6.44 27.97
N LEU A 386 -4.45 -5.62 28.97
CA LEU A 386 -3.71 -4.37 28.76
C LEU A 386 -2.32 -4.65 28.17
N GLY A 387 -1.63 -5.69 28.65
CA GLY A 387 -0.36 -6.12 28.09
C GLY A 387 -0.47 -6.44 26.60
N GLU A 388 -1.45 -7.24 26.21
CA GLU A 388 -1.72 -7.59 24.80
C GLU A 388 -2.05 -6.36 23.94
N SER A 389 -2.87 -5.44 24.46
CA SER A 389 -3.21 -4.20 23.77
C SER A 389 -1.98 -3.30 23.57
N ILE A 390 -1.12 -3.17 24.59
CA ILE A 390 0.10 -2.34 24.52
C ILE A 390 1.07 -2.92 23.48
N GLU A 391 1.27 -4.24 23.46
CA GLU A 391 2.14 -4.87 22.46
C GLU A 391 1.59 -4.73 21.04
N THR A 392 0.26 -4.86 20.88
CA THR A 392 -0.41 -4.61 19.59
C THR A 392 -0.20 -3.17 19.13
N ASP A 393 -0.40 -2.18 20.01
CA ASP A 393 -0.22 -0.75 19.68
C ASP A 393 1.25 -0.43 19.35
N ARG A 394 2.21 -1.05 20.05
CA ARG A 394 3.65 -0.93 19.74
C ARG A 394 4.01 -1.53 18.38
N ALA A 395 3.50 -2.73 18.09
CA ALA A 395 3.71 -3.38 16.80
C ALA A 395 3.14 -2.54 15.66
N LEU A 396 1.95 -1.98 15.85
CA LEU A 396 1.31 -1.09 14.89
C LEU A 396 2.10 0.21 14.69
N ALA A 397 2.59 0.82 15.76
CA ALA A 397 3.46 2.00 15.68
C ALA A 397 4.76 1.71 14.93
N ALA A 398 5.36 0.53 15.14
CA ALA A 398 6.55 0.09 14.41
C ALA A 398 6.28 -0.16 12.93
N ALA A 399 5.16 -0.80 12.59
CA ALA A 399 4.72 -1.02 11.21
C ALA A 399 4.47 0.30 10.48
N LEU A 400 3.76 1.23 11.12
CA LEU A 400 3.47 2.56 10.59
C LEU A 400 4.75 3.40 10.40
N ALA A 401 5.68 3.35 11.35
CA ALA A 401 6.99 3.98 11.20
C ALA A 401 7.83 3.35 10.06
N GLY A 402 7.72 2.03 9.86
CA GLY A 402 8.32 1.32 8.73
C GLY A 402 7.76 1.77 7.40
N TRP A 403 6.43 1.84 7.30
CA TRP A 403 5.74 2.34 6.12
C TRP A 403 6.13 3.78 5.81
N ARG A 404 6.21 4.66 6.82
CA ARG A 404 6.63 6.05 6.68
C ARG A 404 8.07 6.22 6.17
N ARG A 405 8.98 5.31 6.54
CA ARG A 405 10.35 5.30 5.98
C ARG A 405 10.37 4.90 4.51
N ALA A 406 9.51 3.97 4.10
CA ALA A 406 9.38 3.54 2.71
C ALA A 406 8.60 4.56 1.85
N HIS A 407 7.67 5.30 2.46
CA HIS A 407 6.78 6.27 1.82
C HIS A 407 6.89 7.63 2.52
N PRO A 408 7.86 8.48 2.10
CA PRO A 408 7.98 9.85 2.62
C PRO A 408 6.69 10.66 2.43
N PRO A 409 6.46 11.69 3.26
CA PRO A 409 5.25 12.51 3.18
C PRO A 409 5.02 13.08 1.79
N GLY A 410 3.80 12.91 1.27
CA GLY A 410 3.39 13.36 -0.06
C GLY A 410 3.76 12.40 -1.20
N ARG A 411 4.56 11.34 -0.94
CA ARG A 411 4.98 10.41 -2.00
C ARG A 411 3.81 9.63 -2.59
N ALA A 412 2.86 9.19 -1.76
CA ALA A 412 1.68 8.46 -2.22
C ALA A 412 0.81 9.34 -3.15
N GLY A 413 0.60 10.61 -2.76
CA GLY A 413 -0.11 11.58 -3.59
C GLY A 413 0.63 11.88 -4.91
N ALA A 414 1.95 12.04 -4.85
CA ALA A 414 2.77 12.23 -6.05
C ALA A 414 2.69 11.03 -6.99
N LEU A 415 2.75 9.81 -6.48
CA LEU A 415 2.63 8.58 -7.27
C LEU A 415 1.25 8.47 -7.95
N ALA A 416 0.18 8.80 -7.23
CA ALA A 416 -1.16 8.84 -7.81
C ALA A 416 -1.28 9.89 -8.93
N ALA A 417 -0.67 11.07 -8.75
CA ALA A 417 -0.64 12.11 -9.78
C ALA A 417 0.21 11.70 -11.01
N GLU A 418 1.38 11.08 -10.79
CA GLU A 418 2.22 10.52 -11.86
C GLU A 418 1.47 9.45 -12.66
N LEU A 419 0.72 8.57 -11.99
CA LEU A 419 -0.11 7.56 -12.65
C LEU A 419 -1.22 8.19 -13.48
N ALA A 420 -1.91 9.21 -12.96
CA ALA A 420 -2.95 9.92 -13.70
C ALA A 420 -2.37 10.58 -14.97
N ALA A 421 -1.21 11.23 -14.86
CA ALA A 421 -0.51 11.82 -15.99
C ALA A 421 -0.04 10.75 -17.00
N ALA A 422 0.47 9.61 -16.53
CA ALA A 422 0.91 8.52 -17.40
C ALA A 422 -0.25 7.87 -18.16
N ARG A 423 -1.43 7.72 -17.54
CA ARG A 423 -2.64 7.25 -18.20
C ARG A 423 -3.10 8.22 -19.30
N ALA A 424 -3.15 9.52 -19.00
CA ALA A 424 -3.48 10.53 -20.00
C ALA A 424 -2.49 10.54 -21.18
N ALA A 425 -1.19 10.36 -20.90
CA ALA A 425 -0.17 10.23 -21.94
C ALA A 425 -0.34 8.95 -22.78
N ALA A 426 -0.72 7.84 -22.16
CA ALA A 426 -1.01 6.58 -22.86
C ALA A 426 -2.23 6.71 -23.78
N ASP A 427 -3.29 7.38 -23.32
CA ASP A 427 -4.49 7.64 -24.12
C ASP A 427 -4.17 8.55 -25.32
N ALA A 428 -3.40 9.62 -25.10
CA ALA A 428 -2.94 10.50 -26.17
C ALA A 428 -2.08 9.76 -27.20
N ALA A 429 -1.14 8.92 -26.75
CA ALA A 429 -0.28 8.12 -27.62
C ALA A 429 -1.08 7.06 -28.40
N ALA A 430 -2.10 6.45 -27.78
CA ALA A 430 -3.02 5.54 -28.47
C ALA A 430 -3.80 6.27 -29.57
N GLY A 431 -4.28 7.48 -29.31
CA GLY A 431 -4.93 8.34 -30.31
C GLY A 431 -3.99 8.69 -31.48
N ALA A 432 -2.74 9.07 -31.19
CA ALA A 432 -1.74 9.35 -32.22
C ALA A 432 -1.39 8.11 -33.06
N SER A 433 -1.28 6.94 -32.44
CA SER A 433 -1.07 5.66 -33.14
C SER A 433 -2.23 5.30 -34.06
N ALA A 434 -3.47 5.47 -33.60
CA ALA A 434 -4.65 5.24 -34.43
C ALA A 434 -4.70 6.19 -35.64
N ALA A 435 -4.36 7.48 -35.44
CA ALA A 435 -4.30 8.46 -36.53
C ALA A 435 -3.20 8.13 -37.54
N ALA A 436 -1.99 7.79 -37.09
CA ALA A 436 -0.89 7.41 -37.95
C ALA A 436 -1.19 6.12 -38.76
N THR A 437 -1.88 5.16 -38.12
CA THR A 437 -2.34 3.93 -38.79
C THR A 437 -3.39 4.25 -39.88
N ALA A 438 -4.32 5.15 -39.60
CA ALA A 438 -5.30 5.59 -40.60
C ALA A 438 -4.63 6.28 -41.79
N GLN A 439 -3.63 7.13 -41.54
CA GLN A 439 -2.83 7.77 -42.58
C GLN A 439 -2.05 6.75 -43.41
N ALA A 440 -1.42 5.76 -42.78
CA ALA A 440 -0.72 4.68 -43.49
C ALA A 440 -1.66 3.89 -44.39
N ARG A 441 -2.87 3.56 -43.92
CA ARG A 441 -3.90 2.90 -44.74
C ARG A 441 -4.38 3.76 -45.90
N ALA A 442 -4.54 5.07 -45.70
CA ALA A 442 -4.92 6.00 -46.75
C ALA A 442 -3.82 6.12 -47.82
N ALA A 443 -2.55 6.22 -47.41
CA ALA A 443 -1.41 6.26 -48.32
C ALA A 443 -1.25 4.95 -49.12
N GLN A 444 -1.49 3.80 -48.48
CA GLN A 444 -1.54 2.50 -49.16
C GLN A 444 -2.62 2.48 -50.23
N ALA A 445 -3.87 2.87 -49.90
CA ALA A 445 -4.97 2.89 -50.86
C ALA A 445 -4.72 3.84 -52.03
N ALA A 446 -4.08 4.99 -51.79
CA ALA A 446 -3.68 5.93 -52.83
C ALA A 446 -2.62 5.34 -53.78
N ALA A 447 -1.58 4.69 -53.22
CA ALA A 447 -0.54 4.02 -54.00
C ALA A 447 -1.11 2.87 -54.85
N ASP A 448 -2.01 2.05 -54.28
CA ASP A 448 -2.67 0.94 -54.99
C ASP A 448 -3.53 1.48 -56.15
N THR A 449 -4.29 2.56 -55.91
CA THR A 449 -5.11 3.22 -56.94
C THR A 449 -4.25 3.75 -58.09
N ALA A 450 -3.13 4.41 -57.76
CA ALA A 450 -2.21 4.94 -58.76
C ALA A 450 -1.57 3.81 -59.58
N LEU A 451 -1.22 2.69 -58.94
CA LEU A 451 -0.65 1.53 -59.62
C LEU A 451 -1.65 0.92 -60.63
N THR A 452 -2.92 0.75 -60.23
CA THR A 452 -3.98 0.26 -61.14
C THR A 452 -4.21 1.21 -62.32
N ALA A 453 -4.04 2.53 -62.14
CA ALA A 453 -4.18 3.51 -63.22
C ALA A 453 -3.06 3.44 -64.29
N VAL A 454 -1.90 2.82 -63.97
CA VAL A 454 -0.80 2.64 -64.94
C VAL A 454 -1.10 1.56 -65.98
N GLU A 455 -1.85 0.51 -65.63
CA GLU A 455 -2.17 -0.62 -66.51
C GLU A 455 -2.84 -0.21 -67.84
N PRO A 456 -3.92 0.60 -67.86
CA PRO A 456 -4.52 1.04 -69.12
C PRO A 456 -3.60 1.97 -69.93
N LEU A 457 -2.75 2.77 -69.27
CA LEU A 457 -1.79 3.64 -69.96
C LEU A 457 -0.70 2.83 -70.68
N ARG A 458 -0.20 1.76 -70.06
CA ARG A 458 0.72 0.82 -70.70
C ARG A 458 0.09 0.09 -71.87
N ALA A 459 -1.18 -0.31 -71.75
CA ALA A 459 -1.91 -0.92 -72.85
C ALA A 459 -2.03 0.04 -74.06
N ALA A 460 -2.20 1.34 -73.82
CA ALA A 460 -2.24 2.36 -74.86
C ALA A 460 -0.85 2.71 -75.45
N GLU A 461 0.24 2.59 -74.68
CA GLU A 461 1.62 2.78 -75.18
C GLU A 461 2.04 1.65 -76.15
N HIS A 462 1.50 0.45 -75.97
CA HIS A 462 1.80 -0.74 -76.79
C HIS A 462 0.85 -0.96 -77.98
N ALA A 463 -0.25 -0.19 -78.06
CA ALA A 463 -1.21 -0.20 -79.17
C ALA A 463 -0.75 0.74 -80.30
#